data_AF-A0AAU4EEH4-F1
#
_entry.id   AF-A0AAU4EEH4-F1
#
_cell.length_a   1.000
_cell.length_b   1.000
_cell.length_c   1.000
_cell.angle_alpha   90.00
_cell.angle_beta   90.00
_cell.angle_gamma   90.00
#
_symmetry.space_group_name_H-M   'P 1'
#
loop_
_entity.id
_entity.type
_entity.pdbx_description
1 polymer ?
#
loop_
_entity_poly.entity_id
_entity_poly.type
_entity_poly.pdbx_seq_one_letter_code
_entity_poly.pdbx_strand_id
1 'polypeptide(L)'
;MRRLTAASRIAIPLAGVLVLSGCSSAKSDSDDLQIVANPVAATAAVSPAVTVKPAGQVLPGAAVSAVAVSGSTLVVALAQQPSLQLYDLNALASPPVNMALYGTASRLTVAPGRVEIAEPAQGVVQQLSLPDRKLSETKTGGQPTSSIAYGADRLVSMGAAKDIQVLPASGPARTIGGQLYSADDVLAAGDGVVVLDRLRTAVFSVDVAGGKINEGLRAGDGAANAVADSYGRILVTDARAGALIAFSASPLIMRQRYPVPGGAYGIAYDAKRSLAWVTLTERNEVVGFDVRGGEPVEKFRFPTIRQPDSVGVDDQSGRVIIGSAAGEGTQVIQP
;
A
#
# COMPACT_ATOMS: atom_id res chain seq x y z
N MET A 1 52.71 86.40 11.58
CA MET A 1 53.37 86.00 10.31
C MET A 1 53.13 84.52 10.09
N ARG A 2 52.80 84.16 8.82
CA ARG A 2 52.76 82.85 8.15
C ARG A 2 53.31 81.66 8.97
N ARG A 3 52.66 80.49 8.98
CA ARG A 3 52.68 79.55 7.84
C ARG A 3 51.44 78.65 7.78
N LEU A 4 50.85 78.60 6.58
CA LEU A 4 50.01 77.52 6.04
C LEU A 4 50.92 76.50 5.34
N THR A 5 50.59 75.21 5.45
CA THR A 5 50.73 74.09 4.49
C THR A 5 50.62 72.77 5.27
N ALA A 6 49.98 71.67 4.85
CA ALA A 6 49.13 71.36 3.70
C ALA A 6 48.43 69.99 3.98
N ALA A 7 47.27 69.79 3.34
CA ALA A 7 46.69 68.54 2.83
C ALA A 7 46.53 67.28 3.74
N SER A 8 45.30 66.77 3.85
CA SER A 8 44.89 65.55 3.13
C SER A 8 43.38 65.30 3.24
N ARG A 9 42.78 64.85 2.14
CA ARG A 9 41.39 64.34 2.02
C ARG A 9 41.35 62.88 2.49
N ILE A 10 40.21 62.40 3.02
CA ILE A 10 39.65 61.00 3.01
C ILE A 10 38.43 61.05 3.97
N ALA A 11 37.17 61.04 3.52
CA ALA A 11 36.33 59.90 3.12
C ALA A 11 36.08 58.83 4.24
N ILE A 12 34.92 58.96 4.92
CA ILE A 12 33.91 57.94 5.37
C ILE A 12 34.40 56.45 5.44
N PRO A 13 34.16 55.63 6.51
CA PRO A 13 32.80 55.28 6.95
C PRO A 13 32.48 55.01 8.44
N LEU A 14 31.21 55.30 8.72
CA LEU A 14 30.23 54.57 9.53
C LEU A 14 30.63 53.13 9.91
N ALA A 15 30.93 52.88 11.19
CA ALA A 15 30.99 51.55 11.78
C ALA A 15 29.77 51.36 12.69
N GLY A 16 28.62 51.07 12.07
CA GLY A 16 27.46 50.52 12.76
C GLY A 16 27.67 49.03 12.95
N VAL A 17 28.06 48.61 14.16
CA VAL A 17 28.08 47.20 14.54
C VAL A 17 26.63 46.77 14.77
N LEU A 18 25.96 46.35 13.70
CA LEU A 18 24.75 45.54 13.79
C LEU A 18 25.18 44.16 14.29
N VAL A 19 24.96 43.91 15.58
CA VAL A 19 24.99 42.55 16.12
C VAL A 19 23.76 41.84 15.55
N LEU A 20 23.94 41.21 14.39
CA LEU A 20 23.04 40.18 13.90
C LEU A 20 23.15 39.01 14.88
N SER A 21 22.29 39.01 15.89
CA SER A 21 21.97 37.81 16.66
C SER A 21 21.28 36.83 15.71
N GLY A 22 22.08 36.12 14.92
CA GLY A 22 21.64 34.96 14.18
C GLY A 22 21.25 33.89 15.20
N CYS A 23 19.95 33.78 15.46
CA CYS A 23 19.39 32.56 16.01
C CYS A 23 19.65 31.46 14.99
N SER A 24 20.80 30.78 15.11
CA SER A 24 20.98 29.46 14.55
C SER A 24 19.98 28.57 15.29
N SER A 25 18.78 28.43 14.73
CA SER A 25 17.93 27.30 15.02
C SER A 25 18.74 26.07 14.63
N ALA A 26 19.29 25.37 15.62
CA ALA A 26 19.78 24.02 15.43
C ALA A 26 18.70 23.27 14.65
N LYS A 27 19.05 22.72 13.48
CA LYS A 27 18.21 21.74 12.80
C LYS A 27 17.95 20.65 13.82
N SER A 28 16.75 20.62 14.41
CA SER A 28 16.28 19.39 14.99
C SER A 28 16.24 18.41 13.82
N ASP A 29 16.94 17.29 13.96
CA ASP A 29 16.88 16.16 13.03
C ASP A 29 15.50 15.45 13.13
N SER A 30 14.45 16.23 13.40
CA SER A 30 13.08 15.78 13.50
C SER A 30 12.53 15.69 12.09
N ASP A 31 12.38 14.47 11.61
CA ASP A 31 11.58 14.15 10.45
C ASP A 31 10.16 14.70 10.63
N ASP A 32 9.74 15.65 9.78
CA ASP A 32 8.45 16.36 9.86
C ASP A 32 7.24 15.41 9.82
N LEU A 33 7.41 14.19 9.29
CA LEU A 33 6.36 13.17 9.24
C LEU A 33 6.41 12.20 10.43
N GLN A 34 7.48 12.20 11.23
CA GLN A 34 7.62 11.37 12.42
C GLN A 34 7.16 12.12 13.68
N ILE A 35 5.96 11.78 14.14
CA ILE A 35 5.35 12.38 15.33
C ILE A 35 5.75 11.63 16.62
N VAL A 36 6.23 10.38 16.51
CA VAL A 36 6.54 9.51 17.67
C VAL A 36 7.93 8.86 17.54
N ALA A 37 8.63 8.70 18.67
CA ALA A 37 10.00 8.17 18.69
C ALA A 37 10.10 6.69 18.23
N ASN A 38 9.11 5.87 18.57
CA ASN A 38 9.07 4.44 18.22
C ASN A 38 7.75 4.14 17.46
N PRO A 39 7.67 4.45 16.17
CA PRO A 39 6.46 4.19 15.40
C PRO A 39 6.21 2.69 15.28
N VAL A 40 4.95 2.31 15.36
CA VAL A 40 4.46 0.95 15.09
C VAL A 40 3.44 1.05 13.96
N ALA A 41 3.48 0.12 13.01
CA ALA A 41 2.51 0.08 11.93
C ALA A 41 1.11 -0.21 12.48
N ALA A 42 0.08 0.34 11.85
CA ALA A 42 -1.29 -0.04 12.19
C ALA A 42 -1.56 -1.48 11.76
N THR A 43 -2.30 -2.21 12.58
CA THR A 43 -2.76 -3.58 12.30
C THR A 43 -4.28 -3.60 12.25
N ALA A 44 -4.86 -4.66 11.71
CA ALA A 44 -6.29 -4.90 11.79
C ALA A 44 -6.76 -4.87 13.26
N ALA A 45 -7.96 -4.32 13.48
CA ALA A 45 -8.60 -4.46 14.78
C ALA A 45 -9.08 -5.91 14.96
N VAL A 46 -9.15 -6.36 16.22
CA VAL A 46 -9.63 -7.71 16.51
C VAL A 46 -11.14 -7.76 16.27
N SER A 47 -11.56 -8.66 15.39
CA SER A 47 -12.98 -8.85 15.08
C SER A 47 -13.74 -9.53 16.22
N PRO A 48 -14.98 -9.09 16.51
CA PRO A 48 -15.87 -9.79 17.43
C PRO A 48 -16.29 -11.14 16.86
N ALA A 49 -16.91 -11.98 17.70
CA ALA A 49 -17.56 -13.20 17.22
C ALA A 49 -18.66 -12.86 16.19
N VAL A 50 -18.83 -13.72 15.19
CA VAL A 50 -19.84 -13.53 14.14
C VAL A 50 -21.23 -13.78 14.73
N THR A 51 -22.09 -12.77 14.68
CA THR A 51 -23.49 -12.85 15.13
C THR A 51 -24.50 -12.77 13.97
N VAL A 52 -24.06 -12.32 12.80
CA VAL A 52 -24.86 -12.19 11.59
C VAL A 52 -24.34 -13.19 10.55
N LYS A 53 -25.26 -13.89 9.87
CA LYS A 53 -24.88 -14.83 8.81
C LYS A 53 -24.08 -14.08 7.72
N PRO A 54 -22.86 -14.54 7.35
CA PRO A 54 -22.11 -13.96 6.25
C PRO A 54 -22.90 -14.00 4.94
N ALA A 55 -22.78 -12.95 4.13
CA ALA A 55 -23.40 -12.88 2.81
C ALA A 55 -22.72 -13.84 1.80
N GLY A 56 -23.45 -14.24 0.76
CA GLY A 56 -22.88 -15.06 -0.32
C GLY A 56 -22.48 -16.47 0.12
N GLN A 57 -21.42 -16.98 -0.50
CA GLN A 57 -20.91 -18.33 -0.26
C GLN A 57 -19.63 -18.27 0.57
N VAL A 58 -19.55 -19.07 1.63
CA VAL A 58 -18.33 -19.27 2.41
C VAL A 58 -17.68 -20.59 1.95
N LEU A 59 -16.40 -20.51 1.62
CA LEU A 59 -15.48 -21.61 1.34
C LEU A 59 -14.65 -21.84 2.61
N PRO A 60 -15.00 -22.84 3.44
CA PRO A 60 -14.28 -23.09 4.69
C PRO A 60 -12.81 -23.40 4.41
N GLY A 61 -11.92 -22.89 5.26
CA GLY A 61 -10.49 -23.04 5.04
C GLY A 61 -9.68 -22.54 6.24
N ALA A 62 -8.37 -22.45 6.06
CA ALA A 62 -7.46 -21.94 7.08
C ALA A 62 -7.37 -20.41 7.08
N ALA A 63 -6.49 -19.86 7.92
CA ALA A 63 -6.23 -18.43 7.97
C ALA A 63 -5.65 -17.93 6.64
N VAL A 64 -6.33 -16.97 6.02
CA VAL A 64 -5.97 -16.35 4.75
C VAL A 64 -5.08 -15.14 5.01
N SER A 65 -3.92 -15.06 4.33
CA SER A 65 -3.03 -13.90 4.41
C SER A 65 -3.27 -12.88 3.31
N ALA A 66 -3.71 -13.32 2.12
CA ALA A 66 -4.01 -12.45 1.00
C ALA A 66 -4.94 -13.15 -0.01
N VAL A 67 -5.70 -12.36 -0.76
CA VAL A 67 -6.54 -12.83 -1.87
C VAL A 67 -6.30 -11.98 -3.12
N ALA A 68 -6.42 -12.59 -4.30
CA ALA A 68 -6.38 -11.91 -5.57
C ALA A 68 -7.27 -12.64 -6.59
N VAL A 69 -7.77 -11.92 -7.58
CA VAL A 69 -8.53 -12.50 -8.70
C VAL A 69 -7.86 -12.11 -10.01
N SER A 70 -7.57 -13.11 -10.85
CA SER A 70 -7.03 -12.90 -12.20
C SER A 70 -7.85 -13.70 -13.20
N GLY A 71 -8.61 -13.02 -14.05
CA GLY A 71 -9.64 -13.66 -14.88
C GLY A 71 -10.70 -14.32 -14.00
N SER A 72 -11.05 -15.59 -14.27
CA SER A 72 -11.96 -16.36 -13.42
C SER A 72 -11.26 -17.11 -12.27
N THR A 73 -9.94 -16.98 -12.12
CA THR A 73 -9.20 -17.68 -11.07
C THR A 73 -9.12 -16.82 -9.82
N LEU A 74 -9.68 -17.32 -8.73
CA LEU A 74 -9.45 -16.80 -7.38
C LEU A 74 -8.21 -17.47 -6.79
N VAL A 75 -7.22 -16.66 -6.45
CA VAL A 75 -5.98 -17.05 -5.76
C VAL A 75 -6.09 -16.66 -4.29
N VAL A 76 -5.99 -17.66 -3.40
CA VAL A 76 -6.04 -17.47 -1.93
C VAL A 76 -4.72 -17.93 -1.35
N ALA A 77 -4.00 -17.07 -0.64
CA ALA A 77 -2.80 -17.43 0.10
C ALA A 77 -3.12 -17.74 1.57
N LEU A 78 -2.61 -18.86 2.08
CA LEU A 78 -2.80 -19.29 3.46
C LEU A 78 -1.58 -18.97 4.34
N ALA A 79 -1.82 -18.65 5.62
CA ALA A 79 -0.78 -18.15 6.52
C ALA A 79 -0.01 -19.25 7.27
N GLN A 80 -0.71 -20.19 7.93
CA GLN A 80 -0.11 -21.14 8.87
C GLN A 80 0.55 -22.36 8.21
N GLN A 81 0.03 -22.78 7.06
CA GLN A 81 0.65 -23.77 6.18
C GLN A 81 0.80 -23.09 4.81
N PRO A 82 1.88 -22.33 4.60
CA PRO A 82 1.98 -21.45 3.46
C PRO A 82 1.77 -22.15 2.12
N SER A 83 0.69 -21.78 1.47
CA SER A 83 0.24 -22.38 0.22
C SER A 83 -0.74 -21.45 -0.49
N LEU A 84 -0.91 -21.67 -1.80
CA LEU A 84 -1.98 -21.09 -2.58
C LEU A 84 -3.09 -22.12 -2.76
N GLN A 85 -4.33 -21.64 -2.69
CA GLN A 85 -5.51 -22.34 -3.17
C GLN A 85 -6.07 -21.59 -4.38
N LEU A 86 -6.20 -22.30 -5.50
CA LEU A 86 -6.70 -21.76 -6.76
C LEU A 86 -8.10 -22.29 -7.03
N TYR A 87 -9.09 -21.42 -6.89
CA TYR A 87 -10.48 -21.71 -7.18
C TYR A 87 -10.86 -21.20 -8.57
N ASP A 88 -11.65 -21.97 -9.32
CA ASP A 88 -12.40 -21.42 -10.45
C ASP A 88 -13.66 -20.76 -9.91
N LEU A 89 -13.74 -19.43 -10.03
CA LEU A 89 -14.90 -18.68 -9.59
C LEU A 89 -16.18 -19.10 -10.31
N ASN A 90 -16.11 -19.66 -11.52
CA ASN A 90 -17.30 -20.15 -12.24
C ASN A 90 -17.72 -21.56 -11.80
N ALA A 91 -16.93 -22.23 -10.96
CA ALA A 91 -17.18 -23.57 -10.47
C ALA A 91 -16.71 -23.74 -9.01
N LEU A 92 -17.14 -22.83 -8.11
CA LEU A 92 -16.72 -22.78 -6.70
C LEU A 92 -17.01 -24.05 -5.89
N ALA A 93 -17.87 -24.95 -6.38
CA ALA A 93 -18.11 -26.25 -5.76
C ALA A 93 -16.98 -27.27 -6.03
N SER A 94 -16.15 -27.02 -7.04
CA SER A 94 -14.98 -27.85 -7.35
C SER A 94 -13.87 -27.63 -6.33
N PRO A 95 -13.12 -28.69 -5.96
CA PRO A 95 -11.94 -28.53 -5.10
C PRO A 95 -10.92 -27.58 -5.72
N PRO A 96 -10.24 -26.75 -4.91
CA PRO A 96 -9.18 -25.89 -5.41
C PRO A 96 -7.95 -26.70 -5.82
N VAL A 97 -7.14 -26.13 -6.71
CA VAL A 97 -5.76 -26.59 -6.89
C VAL A 97 -4.90 -26.00 -5.79
N ASN A 98 -4.19 -26.86 -5.06
CA ASN A 98 -3.27 -26.45 -4.01
C ASN A 98 -1.84 -26.37 -4.55
N MET A 99 -1.11 -25.32 -4.20
CA MET A 99 0.30 -25.15 -4.55
C MET A 99 1.07 -24.72 -3.30
N ALA A 100 2.20 -25.36 -3.01
CA ALA A 100 3.02 -24.97 -1.86
C ALA A 100 3.70 -23.62 -2.10
N LEU A 101 3.81 -22.81 -1.05
CA LEU A 101 4.70 -21.66 -0.99
C LEU A 101 5.89 -21.99 -0.08
N TYR A 102 6.95 -21.19 -0.16
CA TYR A 102 8.10 -21.33 0.75
C TYR A 102 7.82 -20.73 2.13
N GLY A 103 7.00 -19.68 2.17
CA GLY A 103 6.61 -18.96 3.37
C GLY A 103 5.33 -18.16 3.18
N THR A 104 4.87 -17.52 4.25
CA THR A 104 3.63 -16.74 4.23
C THR A 104 3.73 -15.59 3.24
N ALA A 105 2.81 -15.54 2.28
CA ALA A 105 2.69 -14.41 1.37
C ALA A 105 2.17 -13.18 2.13
N SER A 106 2.89 -12.07 2.01
CA SER A 106 2.48 -10.78 2.57
C SER A 106 1.53 -10.02 1.65
N ARG A 107 1.67 -10.21 0.33
CA ARG A 107 0.79 -9.60 -0.68
C ARG A 107 0.68 -10.46 -1.93
N LEU A 108 -0.50 -10.40 -2.54
CA LEU A 108 -0.78 -10.88 -3.89
C LEU A 108 -1.09 -9.67 -4.77
N THR A 109 -0.32 -9.45 -5.83
CA THR A 109 -0.57 -8.38 -6.79
C THR A 109 -0.92 -8.97 -8.15
N VAL A 110 -2.04 -8.56 -8.74
CA VAL A 110 -2.42 -8.98 -10.09
C VAL A 110 -1.62 -8.19 -11.12
N ALA A 111 -1.04 -8.89 -12.08
CA ALA A 111 -0.46 -8.32 -13.29
C ALA A 111 -1.06 -9.05 -14.51
N PRO A 112 -0.92 -8.52 -15.74
CA PRO A 112 -1.44 -9.20 -16.92
C PRO A 112 -0.92 -10.65 -17.02
N GLY A 113 -1.85 -11.61 -16.97
CA GLY A 113 -1.58 -13.05 -17.09
C GLY A 113 -0.89 -13.71 -15.90
N ARG A 114 -0.71 -13.02 -14.76
CA ARG A 114 -0.01 -13.58 -13.59
C ARG A 114 -0.41 -12.93 -12.27
N VAL A 115 -0.05 -13.59 -11.17
CA VAL A 115 -0.09 -13.01 -9.82
C VAL A 115 1.32 -12.98 -9.25
N GLU A 116 1.76 -11.83 -8.75
CA GLU A 116 3.02 -11.65 -8.04
C GLU A 116 2.79 -11.89 -6.54
N ILE A 117 3.70 -12.62 -5.91
CA ILE A 117 3.56 -13.18 -4.57
C ILE A 117 4.81 -12.82 -3.77
N ALA A 118 4.69 -11.89 -2.83
CA ALA A 118 5.82 -11.48 -1.99
C ALA A 118 5.89 -12.33 -0.72
N GLU A 119 7.00 -13.02 -0.49
CA GLU A 119 7.27 -13.86 0.69
C GLU A 119 8.45 -13.29 1.49
N PRO A 120 8.18 -12.36 2.44
CA PRO A 120 9.22 -11.56 3.08
C PRO A 120 10.29 -12.40 3.79
N ALA A 121 9.85 -13.39 4.59
CA ALA A 121 10.75 -14.21 5.39
C ALA A 121 11.70 -15.08 4.54
N GLN A 122 11.30 -15.42 3.32
CA GLN A 122 12.08 -16.25 2.39
C GLN A 122 12.90 -15.41 1.41
N GLY A 123 12.65 -14.10 1.36
CA GLY A 123 13.37 -13.16 0.51
C GLY A 123 13.12 -13.36 -0.98
N VAL A 124 11.93 -13.82 -1.33
CA VAL A 124 11.55 -14.11 -2.72
C VAL A 124 10.26 -13.40 -3.12
N VAL A 125 10.18 -13.07 -4.39
CA VAL A 125 8.93 -12.80 -5.08
C VAL A 125 8.69 -13.97 -6.03
N GLN A 126 7.61 -14.71 -5.82
CA GLN A 126 7.14 -15.71 -6.78
C GLN A 126 6.17 -15.08 -7.79
N GLN A 127 6.12 -15.63 -8.99
CA GLN A 127 5.17 -15.27 -10.03
C GLN A 127 4.38 -16.52 -10.42
N LEU A 128 3.08 -16.50 -10.17
CA LEU A 128 2.15 -17.52 -10.64
C LEU A 128 1.61 -17.11 -12.00
N SER A 129 2.02 -17.80 -13.07
CA SER A 129 1.43 -17.61 -14.39
C SER A 129 0.06 -18.30 -14.48
N LEU A 130 -0.88 -17.64 -15.17
CA LEU A 130 -2.23 -18.14 -15.39
C LEU A 130 -2.57 -18.05 -16.89
N PRO A 131 -3.27 -19.05 -17.46
CA PRO A 131 -3.94 -20.17 -16.78
C PRO A 131 -3.07 -21.42 -16.58
N ASP A 132 -1.79 -21.39 -16.94
CA ASP A 132 -0.90 -22.57 -16.93
C ASP A 132 -0.42 -23.02 -15.54
N ARG A 133 -0.63 -22.19 -14.50
CA ARG A 133 -0.38 -22.49 -13.08
C ARG A 133 1.06 -22.89 -12.80
N LYS A 134 2.01 -22.13 -13.36
CA LYS A 134 3.44 -22.32 -13.08
C LYS A 134 3.93 -21.24 -12.14
N LEU A 135 4.75 -21.65 -11.17
CA LEU A 135 5.48 -20.74 -10.31
C LEU A 135 6.90 -20.58 -10.85
N SER A 136 7.33 -19.32 -10.98
CA SER A 136 8.74 -18.95 -11.08
C SER A 136 9.10 -18.09 -9.88
N GLU A 137 10.38 -18.09 -9.50
CA GLU A 137 10.87 -17.32 -8.37
C GLU A 137 11.88 -16.25 -8.79
N THR A 138 11.94 -15.18 -8.01
CA THR A 138 13.07 -14.25 -8.03
C THR A 138 13.53 -13.99 -6.61
N LYS A 139 14.80 -14.26 -6.34
CA LYS A 139 15.45 -13.90 -5.08
C LYS A 139 15.76 -12.41 -5.09
N THR A 140 15.35 -11.72 -4.03
CA THR A 140 15.47 -10.26 -3.92
C THR A 140 16.68 -9.81 -3.11
N GLY A 141 17.23 -10.72 -2.28
CA GLY A 141 18.36 -10.42 -1.39
C GLY A 141 17.96 -9.63 -0.13
N GLY A 142 16.67 -9.51 0.15
CA GLY A 142 16.13 -8.87 1.36
C GLY A 142 14.74 -9.40 1.67
N GLN A 143 13.88 -8.60 2.31
CA GLN A 143 12.52 -9.00 2.70
C GLN A 143 11.48 -8.26 1.85
N PRO A 144 11.03 -8.81 0.72
CA PRO A 144 10.07 -8.17 -0.15
C PRO A 144 8.67 -8.19 0.48
N THR A 145 7.98 -7.06 0.48
CA THR A 145 6.64 -6.89 1.05
C THR A 145 5.55 -6.79 -0.02
N SER A 146 5.91 -6.32 -1.21
CA SER A 146 5.04 -6.30 -2.38
C SER A 146 5.88 -6.26 -3.66
N SER A 147 5.23 -6.55 -4.78
CA SER A 147 5.83 -6.44 -6.10
C SER A 147 4.77 -6.03 -7.12
N ILE A 148 5.13 -5.17 -8.06
CA ILE A 148 4.28 -4.76 -9.18
C ILE A 148 5.05 -4.76 -10.51
N ALA A 149 4.34 -5.05 -11.59
CA ALA A 149 4.85 -4.80 -12.94
C ALA A 149 5.01 -3.28 -13.18
N TYR A 150 6.09 -2.87 -13.83
CA TYR A 150 6.35 -1.48 -14.19
C TYR A 150 7.02 -1.39 -15.56
N GLY A 151 6.22 -1.25 -16.61
CA GLY A 151 6.71 -1.37 -17.98
C GLY A 151 7.30 -2.76 -18.24
N ALA A 152 8.54 -2.82 -18.69
CA ALA A 152 9.31 -4.07 -18.81
C ALA A 152 9.99 -4.50 -17.50
N ASP A 153 10.07 -3.58 -16.53
CA ASP A 153 10.72 -3.81 -15.25
C ASP A 153 9.68 -4.26 -14.20
N ARG A 154 10.17 -4.53 -13.00
CA ARG A 154 9.37 -4.83 -11.82
C ARG A 154 9.86 -4.00 -10.65
N LEU A 155 8.94 -3.43 -9.89
CA LEU A 155 9.24 -2.72 -8.65
C LEU A 155 8.90 -3.63 -7.48
N VAL A 156 9.79 -3.73 -6.52
CA VAL A 156 9.63 -4.56 -5.32
C VAL A 156 9.86 -3.68 -4.11
N SER A 157 8.86 -3.57 -3.22
CA SER A 157 9.03 -2.86 -1.96
C SER A 157 9.77 -3.76 -0.97
N MET A 158 10.78 -3.20 -0.29
CA MET A 158 11.62 -3.92 0.66
C MET A 158 11.43 -3.33 2.06
N GLY A 159 10.50 -3.90 2.83
CA GLY A 159 10.00 -3.31 4.09
C GLY A 159 11.10 -2.91 5.07
N ALA A 160 11.92 -3.88 5.48
CA ALA A 160 12.99 -3.66 6.46
C ALA A 160 14.20 -2.90 5.90
N ALA A 161 14.45 -2.99 4.59
CA ALA A 161 15.53 -2.26 3.92
C ALA A 161 15.16 -0.79 3.67
N LYS A 162 13.85 -0.47 3.74
CA LYS A 162 13.30 0.90 3.60
C LYS A 162 13.59 1.48 2.21
N ASP A 163 13.49 0.62 1.21
CA ASP A 163 13.80 0.96 -0.17
C ASP A 163 12.87 0.22 -1.14
N ILE A 164 13.00 0.59 -2.41
CA ILE A 164 12.32 -0.06 -3.53
C ILE A 164 13.38 -0.62 -4.46
N GLN A 165 13.35 -1.91 -4.70
CA GLN A 165 14.22 -2.55 -5.69
C GLN A 165 13.57 -2.48 -7.07
N VAL A 166 14.32 -1.99 -8.05
CA VAL A 166 13.97 -2.03 -9.47
C VAL A 166 14.67 -3.24 -10.08
N LEU A 167 13.87 -4.21 -10.50
CA LEU A 167 14.32 -5.42 -11.16
C LEU A 167 14.06 -5.28 -12.67
N PRO A 168 15.10 -5.03 -13.48
CA PRO A 168 14.92 -4.89 -14.92
C PRO A 168 14.68 -6.23 -15.60
N ALA A 169 14.11 -6.21 -16.80
CA ALA A 169 14.01 -7.41 -17.64
C ALA A 169 15.39 -8.00 -18.01
N SER A 170 16.41 -7.14 -18.12
CA SER A 170 17.79 -7.52 -18.36
C SER A 170 18.76 -6.59 -17.64
N GLY A 171 19.89 -7.13 -17.21
CA GLY A 171 20.91 -6.38 -16.48
C GLY A 171 20.74 -6.41 -14.96
N PRO A 172 21.55 -5.64 -14.22
CA PRO A 172 21.58 -5.69 -12.76
C PRO A 172 20.39 -4.94 -12.14
N ALA A 173 19.89 -5.47 -11.04
CA ALA A 173 18.96 -4.76 -10.17
C ALA A 173 19.59 -3.47 -9.61
N ARG A 174 18.75 -2.47 -9.34
CA ARG A 174 19.14 -1.26 -8.61
C ARG A 174 18.13 -0.95 -7.52
N THR A 175 18.53 -0.09 -6.59
CA THR A 175 17.70 0.28 -5.44
C THR A 175 17.39 1.77 -5.46
N ILE A 176 16.16 2.11 -5.08
CA ILE A 176 15.70 3.47 -4.82
C ILE A 176 15.51 3.61 -3.32
N GLY A 177 16.46 4.26 -2.68
CA GLY A 177 16.40 4.59 -1.26
C GLY A 177 16.00 6.05 -1.03
N GLY A 178 15.74 6.39 0.23
CA GLY A 178 15.43 7.74 0.65
C GLY A 178 15.14 7.79 2.14
N GLN A 179 14.57 8.90 2.59
CA GLN A 179 14.02 8.96 3.94
C GLN A 179 12.70 8.20 3.93
N LEU A 180 12.75 6.89 4.19
CA LEU A 180 11.61 6.00 4.49
C LEU A 180 11.86 5.33 5.84
N TYR A 181 10.80 4.98 6.55
CA TYR A 181 10.86 4.17 7.78
C TYR A 181 10.51 2.72 7.51
N SER A 182 9.63 2.50 6.53
CA SER A 182 9.36 1.22 5.90
C SER A 182 8.93 1.42 4.44
N ALA A 183 9.08 0.37 3.64
CA ALA A 183 8.51 0.28 2.31
C ALA A 183 7.55 -0.92 2.26
N ASP A 184 6.31 -0.72 2.68
CA ASP A 184 5.35 -1.82 2.89
C ASP A 184 4.58 -2.20 1.64
N ASP A 185 4.36 -1.25 0.73
CA ASP A 185 3.70 -1.49 -0.54
C ASP A 185 4.18 -0.49 -1.59
N VAL A 186 4.39 -0.93 -2.83
CA VAL A 186 4.67 -0.05 -3.98
C VAL A 186 3.51 -0.14 -4.95
N LEU A 187 3.01 1.02 -5.39
CA LEU A 187 1.83 1.13 -6.24
C LEU A 187 2.12 2.06 -7.41
N ALA A 188 1.57 1.73 -8.58
CA ALA A 188 1.56 2.60 -9.75
C ALA A 188 0.12 3.02 -10.07
N ALA A 189 -0.09 4.31 -10.29
CA ALA A 189 -1.37 4.86 -10.73
C ALA A 189 -1.15 5.96 -11.76
N GLY A 190 -1.67 5.77 -12.96
CA GLY A 190 -1.35 6.64 -14.09
C GLY A 190 0.15 6.59 -14.43
N ASP A 191 0.79 7.75 -14.44
CA ASP A 191 2.23 7.96 -14.63
C ASP A 191 3.03 7.98 -13.32
N GLY A 192 2.35 8.02 -12.17
CA GLY A 192 2.98 8.13 -10.86
C GLY A 192 3.23 6.78 -10.19
N VAL A 193 4.33 6.70 -9.43
CA VAL A 193 4.64 5.61 -8.52
C VAL A 193 4.68 6.13 -7.10
N VAL A 194 4.08 5.39 -6.18
CA VAL A 194 3.99 5.73 -4.77
C VAL A 194 4.42 4.53 -3.93
N VAL A 195 5.11 4.80 -2.83
CA VAL A 195 5.38 3.81 -1.78
C VAL A 195 4.59 4.15 -0.52
N LEU A 196 3.94 3.14 0.05
CA LEU A 196 3.28 3.21 1.35
C LEU A 196 4.29 2.88 2.45
N ASP A 197 4.44 3.81 3.39
CA ASP A 197 5.21 3.66 4.62
C ASP A 197 4.23 3.60 5.80
N ARG A 198 3.95 2.39 6.28
CA ARG A 198 2.99 2.16 7.38
C ARG A 198 3.55 2.60 8.73
N LEU A 199 4.87 2.64 8.91
CA LEU A 199 5.47 3.12 10.16
C LEU A 199 5.30 4.65 10.30
N ARG A 200 5.50 5.40 9.23
CA ARG A 200 5.21 6.85 9.18
C ARG A 200 3.77 7.18 8.85
N THR A 201 2.95 6.18 8.56
CA THR A 201 1.56 6.34 8.16
C THR A 201 1.43 7.36 7.02
N ALA A 202 2.25 7.19 5.99
CA ALA A 202 2.45 8.16 4.92
C ALA A 202 2.62 7.46 3.58
N VAL A 203 2.41 8.22 2.51
CA VAL A 203 2.72 7.83 1.14
C VAL A 203 3.79 8.77 0.59
N PHE A 204 4.73 8.25 -0.18
CA PHE A 204 5.80 9.02 -0.82
C PHE A 204 5.80 8.79 -2.33
N SER A 205 5.99 9.84 -3.12
CA SER A 205 6.18 9.69 -4.56
C SER A 205 7.58 9.16 -4.85
N VAL A 206 7.67 8.38 -5.92
CA VAL A 206 8.89 7.67 -6.31
C VAL A 206 9.25 8.11 -7.73
N ASP A 207 10.35 8.86 -7.86
CA ASP A 207 10.97 9.08 -9.16
C ASP A 207 11.78 7.85 -9.52
N VAL A 208 11.13 6.93 -10.25
CA VAL A 208 11.75 5.68 -10.66
C VAL A 208 12.96 5.96 -11.56
N ALA A 209 12.84 6.91 -12.50
CA ALA A 209 13.89 7.20 -13.47
C ALA A 209 15.11 7.87 -12.84
N GLY A 210 14.90 8.89 -12.01
CA GLY A 210 15.96 9.56 -11.26
C GLY A 210 16.45 8.79 -10.03
N GLY A 211 15.74 7.72 -9.65
CA GLY A 211 16.13 6.81 -8.57
C GLY A 211 16.01 7.44 -7.19
N LYS A 212 14.93 8.19 -6.92
CA LYS A 212 14.73 8.92 -5.68
C LYS A 212 13.34 8.75 -5.09
N ILE A 213 13.26 8.75 -3.77
CA ILE A 213 12.03 9.03 -3.03
C ILE A 213 11.89 10.55 -2.92
N ASN A 214 10.75 11.09 -3.34
CA ASN A 214 10.46 12.52 -3.37
C ASN A 214 9.53 12.91 -2.20
N GLU A 215 8.58 13.82 -2.43
CA GLU A 215 7.68 14.31 -1.41
C GLU A 215 6.81 13.21 -0.79
N GLY A 216 6.52 13.39 0.51
CA GLY A 216 5.64 12.51 1.28
C GLY A 216 4.45 13.26 1.84
N LEU A 217 3.30 12.59 1.91
CA LEU A 217 2.10 13.08 2.57
C LEU A 217 1.60 12.07 3.60
N ARG A 218 1.17 12.58 4.76
CA ARG A 218 0.51 11.77 5.79
C ARG A 218 -0.77 11.13 5.23
N ALA A 219 -0.90 9.83 5.42
CA ALA A 219 -2.10 9.05 5.16
C ALA A 219 -2.79 8.72 6.50
N GLY A 220 -3.22 9.78 7.18
CA GLY A 220 -3.90 9.69 8.47
C GLY A 220 -2.96 9.32 9.62
N ASP A 221 -3.48 8.53 10.57
CA ASP A 221 -2.79 8.19 11.82
C ASP A 221 -2.39 6.71 11.91
N GLY A 222 -2.88 5.90 10.96
CA GLY A 222 -2.64 4.46 10.90
C GLY A 222 -2.86 3.90 9.50
N ALA A 223 -2.16 4.45 8.49
CA ALA A 223 -2.17 3.93 7.13
C ALA A 223 -1.90 2.41 7.12
N ALA A 224 -2.85 1.64 6.59
CA ALA A 224 -2.85 0.19 6.65
C ALA A 224 -2.65 -0.43 5.28
N ASN A 225 -3.60 -0.35 4.35
CA ASN A 225 -3.47 -0.93 3.01
C ASN A 225 -3.78 0.10 1.94
N ALA A 226 -3.28 -0.14 0.73
CA ALA A 226 -3.49 0.75 -0.40
C ALA A 226 -3.83 0.00 -1.69
N VAL A 227 -4.53 0.69 -2.59
CA VAL A 227 -4.81 0.22 -3.96
C VAL A 227 -4.80 1.41 -4.92
N ALA A 228 -4.36 1.19 -6.15
CA ALA A 228 -4.50 2.17 -7.22
C ALA A 228 -5.91 2.11 -7.83
N ASP A 229 -6.46 3.26 -8.22
CA ASP A 229 -7.72 3.34 -8.95
C ASP A 229 -7.55 3.75 -10.42
N SER A 230 -8.66 3.72 -11.17
CA SER A 230 -8.68 4.10 -12.59
C SER A 230 -8.53 5.60 -12.84
N TYR A 231 -8.50 6.42 -11.79
CA TYR A 231 -8.42 7.89 -11.86
C TYR A 231 -7.02 8.41 -11.58
N GLY A 232 -6.01 7.53 -11.57
CA GLY A 232 -4.62 7.92 -11.27
C GLY A 232 -4.42 8.26 -9.79
N ARG A 233 -5.25 7.71 -8.91
CA ARG A 233 -5.15 7.90 -7.46
C ARG A 233 -4.71 6.63 -6.76
N ILE A 234 -4.07 6.81 -5.61
CA ILE A 234 -3.84 5.79 -4.60
C ILE A 234 -4.87 5.99 -3.49
N LEU A 235 -5.66 4.96 -3.22
CA LEU A 235 -6.62 4.90 -2.12
C LEU A 235 -5.97 4.17 -0.95
N VAL A 236 -6.02 4.75 0.25
CA VAL A 236 -5.39 4.23 1.46
C VAL A 236 -6.42 4.11 2.58
N THR A 237 -6.43 2.98 3.28
CA THR A 237 -7.19 2.82 4.52
C THR A 237 -6.38 3.30 5.72
N ASP A 238 -7.01 4.07 6.60
CA ASP A 238 -6.48 4.44 7.91
C ASP A 238 -7.19 3.61 8.98
N ALA A 239 -6.48 2.59 9.50
CA ALA A 239 -7.04 1.64 10.45
C ALA A 239 -7.15 2.19 11.88
N ARG A 240 -6.47 3.30 12.21
CA ARG A 240 -6.54 3.91 13.54
C ARG A 240 -7.60 5.00 13.60
N ALA A 241 -7.60 5.92 12.64
CA ALA A 241 -8.58 7.02 12.63
C ALA A 241 -9.89 6.66 11.90
N GLY A 242 -9.93 5.53 11.18
CA GLY A 242 -11.10 5.08 10.43
C GLY A 242 -11.39 5.99 9.25
N ALA A 243 -10.56 5.93 8.21
CA ALA A 243 -10.76 6.74 7.01
C ALA A 243 -10.35 6.02 5.71
N LEU A 244 -10.98 6.43 4.61
CA LEU A 244 -10.53 6.18 3.24
C LEU A 244 -9.96 7.47 2.67
N ILE A 245 -8.67 7.44 2.30
CA ILE A 245 -7.92 8.63 1.88
C ILE A 245 -7.48 8.43 0.43
N ALA A 246 -7.68 9.42 -0.43
CA ALA A 246 -7.27 9.36 -1.83
C ALA A 246 -6.15 10.38 -2.12
N PHE A 247 -5.10 9.93 -2.79
CA PHE A 247 -3.97 10.75 -3.24
C PHE A 247 -3.85 10.67 -4.76
N SER A 248 -3.71 11.78 -5.49
CA SER A 248 -3.19 11.68 -6.86
C SER A 248 -1.72 11.27 -6.80
N ALA A 249 -1.26 10.42 -7.73
CA ALA A 249 0.12 9.90 -7.70
C ALA A 249 1.16 10.83 -8.36
N SER A 250 0.73 11.69 -9.29
CA SER A 250 1.60 12.63 -10.02
C SER A 250 0.81 13.88 -10.40
N PRO A 251 1.08 15.06 -9.78
CA PRO A 251 1.86 15.23 -8.55
C PRO A 251 1.18 14.57 -7.34
N LEU A 252 1.96 14.30 -6.29
CA LEU A 252 1.45 13.75 -5.03
C LEU A 252 0.61 14.79 -4.28
N ILE A 253 -0.71 14.62 -4.27
CA ILE A 253 -1.64 15.53 -3.59
C ILE A 253 -2.74 14.70 -2.92
N MET A 254 -3.00 14.95 -1.64
CA MET A 254 -4.19 14.44 -0.97
C MET A 254 -5.44 15.09 -1.58
N ARG A 255 -6.23 14.29 -2.28
CA ARG A 255 -7.48 14.74 -2.89
C ARG A 255 -8.64 14.66 -1.92
N GLN A 256 -8.57 13.71 -0.98
CA GLN A 256 -9.70 13.39 -0.14
C GLN A 256 -9.31 12.62 1.12
N ARG A 257 -10.06 12.85 2.19
CA ARG A 257 -10.18 11.99 3.36
C ARG A 257 -11.67 11.83 3.71
N TYR A 258 -12.18 10.59 3.70
CA TYR A 258 -13.58 10.26 4.00
C TYR A 258 -13.66 9.36 5.25
N PRO A 259 -14.51 9.64 6.25
CA PRO A 259 -14.64 8.81 7.45
C PRO A 259 -15.23 7.43 7.15
N VAL A 260 -14.58 6.38 7.64
CA VAL A 260 -15.00 4.98 7.50
C VAL A 260 -14.81 4.26 8.85
N PRO A 261 -15.73 4.44 9.82
CA PRO A 261 -15.60 3.84 11.15
C PRO A 261 -15.85 2.33 11.12
N GLY A 262 -15.24 1.60 12.06
CA GLY A 262 -15.40 0.15 12.21
C GLY A 262 -14.15 -0.66 11.85
N GLY A 263 -12.95 -0.09 12.02
CA GLY A 263 -11.68 -0.77 11.72
C GLY A 263 -11.46 -0.99 10.22
N ALA A 264 -11.54 0.08 9.43
CA ALA A 264 -11.19 0.08 8.01
C ALA A 264 -9.78 -0.48 7.79
N TYR A 265 -9.65 -1.60 7.05
CA TYR A 265 -8.36 -2.29 6.95
C TYR A 265 -8.02 -2.75 5.54
N GLY A 266 -8.63 -3.83 5.05
CA GLY A 266 -8.40 -4.35 3.70
C GLY A 266 -9.03 -3.43 2.66
N ILE A 267 -8.40 -3.30 1.49
CA ILE A 267 -8.95 -2.53 0.37
C ILE A 267 -8.71 -3.21 -0.98
N ALA A 268 -9.73 -3.21 -1.84
CA ALA A 268 -9.65 -3.61 -3.24
C ALA A 268 -10.44 -2.65 -4.11
N TYR A 269 -10.13 -2.58 -5.41
CA TYR A 269 -10.77 -1.65 -6.33
C TYR A 269 -11.35 -2.37 -7.55
N ASP A 270 -12.66 -2.19 -7.78
CA ASP A 270 -13.36 -2.63 -8.98
C ASP A 270 -13.27 -1.54 -10.05
N ALA A 271 -12.40 -1.74 -11.04
CA ALA A 271 -12.18 -0.77 -12.10
C ALA A 271 -13.42 -0.56 -12.99
N LYS A 272 -14.23 -1.58 -13.24
CA LYS A 272 -15.40 -1.47 -14.12
C LYS A 272 -16.53 -0.70 -13.48
N ARG A 273 -16.69 -0.84 -12.17
CA ARG A 273 -17.78 -0.19 -11.41
C ARG A 273 -17.31 1.05 -10.64
N SER A 274 -16.00 1.32 -10.64
CA SER A 274 -15.37 2.40 -9.87
C SER A 274 -15.69 2.32 -8.38
N LEU A 275 -15.65 1.10 -7.82
CA LEU A 275 -15.94 0.83 -6.42
C LEU A 275 -14.66 0.52 -5.64
N ALA A 276 -14.45 1.21 -4.52
CA ALA A 276 -13.49 0.80 -3.50
C ALA A 276 -14.19 -0.07 -2.46
N TRP A 277 -13.79 -1.34 -2.38
CA TRP A 277 -14.25 -2.27 -1.35
C TRP A 277 -13.33 -2.20 -0.15
N VAL A 278 -13.88 -1.87 1.02
CA VAL A 278 -13.14 -1.73 2.28
C VAL A 278 -13.69 -2.67 3.32
N THR A 279 -12.83 -3.46 3.96
CA THR A 279 -13.24 -4.31 5.09
C THR A 279 -13.24 -3.54 6.40
N LEU A 280 -14.24 -3.79 7.23
CA LEU A 280 -14.46 -3.19 8.55
C LEU A 280 -14.31 -4.28 9.62
N THR A 281 -13.09 -4.44 10.12
CA THR A 281 -12.70 -5.55 10.98
C THR A 281 -13.41 -5.54 12.34
N GLU A 282 -13.71 -4.37 12.91
CA GLU A 282 -14.45 -4.28 14.19
C GLU A 282 -15.93 -4.66 14.04
N ARG A 283 -16.44 -4.71 12.80
CA ARG A 283 -17.87 -4.94 12.50
C ARG A 283 -18.14 -6.26 11.80
N ASN A 284 -17.12 -6.97 11.33
CA ASN A 284 -17.28 -8.10 10.40
C ASN A 284 -18.13 -7.69 9.19
N GLU A 285 -17.74 -6.61 8.52
CA GLU A 285 -18.42 -6.08 7.35
C GLU A 285 -17.44 -5.78 6.21
N VAL A 286 -17.97 -5.72 4.99
CA VAL A 286 -17.30 -5.11 3.84
C VAL A 286 -18.24 -4.07 3.22
N VAL A 287 -17.69 -2.92 2.85
CA VAL A 287 -18.44 -1.78 2.30
C VAL A 287 -17.87 -1.40 0.93
N GLY A 288 -18.75 -1.21 -0.05
CA GLY A 288 -18.39 -0.78 -1.40
C GLY A 288 -18.72 0.69 -1.60
N PHE A 289 -17.71 1.51 -1.84
CA PHE A 289 -17.86 2.95 -2.07
C PHE A 289 -17.65 3.30 -3.54
N ASP A 290 -18.59 4.02 -4.14
CA ASP A 290 -18.42 4.68 -5.44
C ASP A 290 -17.51 5.89 -5.29
N VAL A 291 -16.33 5.84 -5.93
CA VAL A 291 -15.26 6.83 -5.75
C VAL A 291 -15.12 7.82 -6.91
N ARG A 292 -16.10 7.89 -7.81
CA ARG A 292 -16.02 8.74 -9.02
C ARG A 292 -16.14 10.23 -8.71
N GLY A 293 -16.94 10.57 -7.70
CA GLY A 293 -17.18 11.94 -7.28
C GLY A 293 -16.07 12.51 -6.39
N GLY A 294 -16.30 13.73 -5.90
CA GLY A 294 -15.45 14.32 -4.85
C GLY A 294 -15.64 13.70 -3.48
N GLU A 295 -16.72 12.93 -3.27
CA GLU A 295 -17.02 12.19 -2.05
C GLU A 295 -17.39 10.72 -2.33
N PRO A 296 -16.79 9.73 -1.65
CA PRO A 296 -17.17 8.33 -1.71
C PRO A 296 -18.61 8.17 -1.29
N VAL A 297 -19.40 7.55 -2.15
CA VAL A 297 -20.79 7.24 -1.85
C VAL A 297 -20.89 5.76 -1.54
N GLU A 298 -21.31 5.41 -0.32
CA GLU A 298 -21.61 4.01 0.02
C GLU A 298 -22.72 3.47 -0.89
N LYS A 299 -22.44 2.37 -1.59
CA LYS A 299 -23.40 1.65 -2.45
C LYS A 299 -23.80 0.31 -1.88
N PHE A 300 -22.89 -0.33 -1.17
CA PHE A 300 -23.06 -1.69 -0.67
C PHE A 300 -22.47 -1.83 0.72
N ARG A 301 -23.10 -2.66 1.53
CA ARG A 301 -22.60 -3.12 2.83
C ARG A 301 -23.06 -4.55 3.05
N PHE A 302 -22.12 -5.44 3.36
CA PHE A 302 -22.42 -6.86 3.57
C PHE A 302 -21.77 -7.39 4.85
N PRO A 303 -22.46 -8.27 5.60
CA PRO A 303 -21.84 -9.01 6.68
C PRO A 303 -20.82 -10.01 6.14
N THR A 304 -19.69 -10.13 6.84
CA THR A 304 -18.59 -11.01 6.48
C THR A 304 -18.35 -12.12 7.50
N ILE A 305 -17.54 -13.09 7.10
CA ILE A 305 -16.78 -13.94 8.01
C ILE A 305 -15.92 -13.10 8.98
N ARG A 306 -15.49 -13.73 10.09
CA ARG A 306 -14.67 -13.10 11.14
C ARG A 306 -13.31 -12.72 10.63
N GLN A 307 -12.78 -11.61 11.12
CA GLN A 307 -11.43 -11.12 10.84
C GLN A 307 -11.19 -10.96 9.32
N PRO A 308 -12.03 -10.14 8.63
CA PRO A 308 -11.95 -9.93 7.19
C PRO A 308 -10.75 -9.05 6.82
N ASP A 309 -9.54 -9.56 7.02
CA ASP A 309 -8.31 -8.76 6.88
C ASP A 309 -7.91 -8.53 5.42
N SER A 310 -8.39 -9.39 4.51
CA SER A 310 -8.08 -9.31 3.08
C SER A 310 -9.35 -9.24 2.23
N VAL A 311 -9.30 -8.45 1.16
CA VAL A 311 -10.38 -8.30 0.19
C VAL A 311 -9.81 -8.27 -1.23
N GLY A 312 -10.53 -8.87 -2.17
CA GLY A 312 -10.26 -8.84 -3.60
C GLY A 312 -11.55 -8.69 -4.38
N VAL A 313 -11.45 -8.44 -5.69
CA VAL A 313 -12.61 -8.29 -6.56
C VAL A 313 -12.36 -8.95 -7.91
N ASP A 314 -13.35 -9.68 -8.40
CA ASP A 314 -13.47 -10.06 -9.81
C ASP A 314 -14.11 -8.89 -10.55
N ASP A 315 -13.31 -8.04 -11.19
CA ASP A 315 -13.80 -6.84 -11.87
C ASP A 315 -14.79 -7.16 -13.03
N GLN A 316 -14.73 -8.37 -13.59
CA GLN A 316 -15.63 -8.79 -14.66
C GLN A 316 -17.05 -8.99 -14.13
N SER A 317 -17.20 -9.82 -13.09
CA SER A 317 -18.52 -10.15 -12.52
C SER A 317 -18.98 -9.20 -11.41
N GLY A 318 -18.05 -8.47 -10.80
CA GLY A 318 -18.28 -7.63 -9.62
C GLY A 318 -18.26 -8.41 -8.30
N ARG A 319 -17.93 -9.71 -8.32
CA ARG A 319 -17.85 -10.49 -7.09
C ARG A 319 -16.75 -9.98 -6.17
N VAL A 320 -17.06 -9.90 -4.89
CA VAL A 320 -16.15 -9.46 -3.84
C VAL A 320 -15.72 -10.68 -3.04
N ILE A 321 -14.42 -10.79 -2.81
CA ILE A 321 -13.79 -11.92 -2.14
C ILE A 321 -13.23 -11.42 -0.83
N ILE A 322 -13.55 -12.08 0.28
CA ILE A 322 -13.07 -11.75 1.61
C ILE A 322 -12.29 -12.94 2.17
N GLY A 323 -11.07 -12.71 2.65
CA GLY A 323 -10.27 -13.74 3.33
C GLY A 323 -10.21 -13.50 4.83
N SER A 324 -10.48 -14.54 5.62
CA SER A 324 -10.41 -14.49 7.08
C SER A 324 -9.01 -14.77 7.60
N ALA A 325 -8.41 -13.84 8.34
CA ALA A 325 -7.15 -14.10 9.05
C ALA A 325 -7.35 -14.93 10.33
N ALA A 326 -8.60 -15.13 10.78
CA ALA A 326 -8.94 -15.95 11.95
C ALA A 326 -9.19 -17.43 11.63
N GLY A 327 -9.07 -17.83 10.37
CA GLY A 327 -9.22 -19.23 9.96
C GLY A 327 -10.64 -19.67 9.64
N GLU A 328 -11.50 -18.74 9.22
CA GLU A 328 -12.84 -19.09 8.72
C GLU A 328 -12.85 -19.37 7.20
N GLY A 329 -11.71 -19.25 6.53
CA GLY A 329 -11.55 -19.47 5.10
C GLY A 329 -11.84 -18.22 4.27
N THR A 330 -12.51 -18.41 3.14
CA THR A 330 -12.77 -17.37 2.13
C THR A 330 -14.25 -17.22 1.87
N GLN A 331 -14.76 -16.00 1.75
CA GLN A 331 -16.14 -15.70 1.42
C GLN A 331 -16.21 -15.02 0.05
N VAL A 332 -17.18 -15.41 -0.77
CA VAL A 332 -17.45 -14.84 -2.10
C VAL A 332 -18.86 -14.26 -2.11
N ILE A 333 -18.96 -12.97 -2.39
CA ILE A 333 -20.20 -12.20 -2.39
C ILE A 333 -20.49 -11.72 -3.81
N GLN A 334 -21.76 -11.81 -4.24
CA GLN A 334 -22.25 -11.14 -5.44
C GLN A 334 -23.03 -9.89 -5.00
N PRO A 335 -22.51 -8.67 -5.25
CA PRO A 335 -23.21 -7.41 -4.98
C PRO A 335 -24.43 -7.20 -5.88
#